data_AF-A0AAD9PPM7-F1
#
_entry.id   AF-A0AAD9PPM7-F1
#
_cell.length_a   1.000
_cell.length_b   1.000
_cell.length_c   1.000
_cell.angle_alpha   90.00
_cell.angle_beta   90.00
_cell.angle_gamma   90.00
#
_symmetry.space_group_name_H-M   'P 1'
#
loop_
_entity.id
_entity.type
_entity.pdbx_description
1 polymer ?
#
loop_
_entity_poly.entity_id
_entity_poly.type
_entity_poly.pdbx_seq_one_letter_code
_entity_poly.pdbx_strand_id
1 'polypeptide(L)'
;MQRTYDNRQLPESRSKQFKARYMRLLADLKLLQRTKFLCHVNMPGYILAPIDRLKIDENSLCPKCERLLREAVQTIACGHRYCKSCVDIILRSSANVDGNRLLTVREEEYIGWAHDTVCEFLSLPCVHSDCGQLVTRVSLAQHLETECQYRMEKCEYCESSIVFAAMQVKSTT
;
A
#
# COMPACT_ATOMS: atom_id res chain seq x y z
N MET A 1 -28.12 66.78 -9.17
CA MET A 1 -27.25 66.61 -7.98
C MET A 1 -26.16 65.59 -8.30
N GLN A 2 -25.02 66.06 -8.82
CA GLN A 2 -23.79 65.26 -8.96
C GLN A 2 -23.02 65.37 -7.64
N ARG A 3 -22.78 64.26 -6.94
CA ARG A 3 -21.86 64.26 -5.79
C ARG A 3 -20.45 64.05 -6.30
N THR A 4 -19.64 65.10 -6.23
CA THR A 4 -18.20 65.08 -6.43
C THR A 4 -17.55 64.26 -5.33
N TYR A 5 -16.84 63.18 -5.68
CA TYR A 5 -16.01 62.45 -4.73
C TYR A 5 -14.68 63.17 -4.56
N ASP A 6 -14.46 63.66 -3.34
CA ASP A 6 -13.30 64.39 -2.88
C ASP A 6 -12.12 63.41 -2.67
N ASN A 7 -11.10 63.51 -3.52
CA ASN A 7 -9.87 62.71 -3.47
C ASN A 7 -8.92 63.26 -2.39
N ARG A 8 -9.28 63.08 -1.11
CA ARG A 8 -8.36 63.36 0.00
C ARG A 8 -7.45 62.15 0.24
N GLN A 9 -6.17 62.34 -0.10
CA GLN A 9 -5.08 61.41 0.11
C GLN A 9 -5.04 60.91 1.56
N LEU A 10 -5.11 59.59 1.75
CA LEU A 10 -4.86 58.92 3.04
C LEU A 10 -3.38 59.06 3.42
N PRO A 11 -3.05 59.38 4.68
CA PRO A 11 -1.66 59.63 5.12
C PRO A 11 -0.77 58.40 4.91
N GLU A 12 0.40 58.63 4.30
CA GLU A 12 1.36 57.60 3.85
C GLU A 12 1.86 56.66 4.95
N SER A 13 1.80 57.07 6.22
CA SER A 13 2.22 56.26 7.37
C SER A 13 1.27 55.10 7.69
N ARG A 14 -0.06 55.31 7.57
CA ARG A 14 -1.06 54.22 7.65
C ARG A 14 -0.99 53.32 6.42
N SER A 15 -0.66 53.89 5.25
CA SER A 15 -0.48 53.16 4.00
C SER A 15 0.71 52.21 4.05
N LYS A 16 1.83 52.57 4.69
CA LYS A 16 3.01 51.70 4.85
C LYS A 16 2.71 50.46 5.70
N GLN A 17 2.01 50.61 6.81
CA GLN A 17 1.66 49.49 7.68
C GLN A 17 0.61 48.57 7.04
N PHE A 18 -0.35 49.16 6.31
CA PHE A 18 -1.36 48.40 5.56
C PHE A 18 -0.76 47.68 4.35
N LYS A 19 0.15 48.33 3.60
CA LYS A 19 0.93 47.71 2.52
C LYS A 19 1.82 46.60 3.06
N ALA A 20 2.50 46.79 4.20
CA ALA A 20 3.31 45.75 4.81
C ALA A 20 2.46 44.54 5.25
N ARG A 21 1.28 44.77 5.85
CA ARG A 21 0.34 43.71 6.22
C ARG A 21 -0.28 43.01 5.01
N TYR A 22 -0.64 43.74 3.97
CA TYR A 22 -1.14 43.21 2.69
C TYR A 22 -0.07 42.43 1.94
N MET A 23 1.18 42.92 1.90
CA MET A 23 2.31 42.23 1.29
C MET A 23 2.73 40.99 2.08
N ARG A 24 2.59 40.98 3.43
CA ARG A 24 2.71 39.76 4.24
C ARG A 24 1.58 38.78 3.95
N LEU A 25 0.32 39.23 3.90
CA LEU A 25 -0.81 38.39 3.51
C LEU A 25 -0.68 37.83 2.09
N LEU A 26 -0.13 38.60 1.14
CA LEU A 26 0.18 38.14 -0.21
C LEU A 26 1.39 37.22 -0.24
N ALA A 27 2.39 37.43 0.62
CA ALA A 27 3.52 36.52 0.79
C ALA A 27 3.09 35.21 1.44
N ASP A 28 2.15 35.25 2.39
CA ASP A 28 1.50 34.11 3.03
C ASP A 28 0.55 33.40 2.06
N LEU A 29 -0.20 34.12 1.21
CA LEU A 29 -0.95 33.54 0.09
C LEU A 29 -0.03 32.92 -0.96
N LYS A 30 1.15 33.51 -1.22
CA LYS A 30 2.18 32.93 -2.09
C LYS A 30 2.93 31.78 -1.43
N LEU A 31 3.07 31.76 -0.11
CA LEU A 31 3.55 30.63 0.69
C LEU A 31 2.49 29.54 0.74
N LEU A 32 1.19 29.88 0.76
CA LEU A 32 0.07 28.96 0.60
C LEU A 32 -0.04 28.46 -0.84
N GLN A 33 0.36 29.25 -1.84
CA GLN A 33 0.49 28.82 -3.24
C GLN A 33 1.81 28.07 -3.52
N ARG A 34 2.87 28.29 -2.72
CA ARG A 34 4.10 27.45 -2.70
C ARG A 34 3.92 26.20 -1.85
N THR A 35 3.04 26.21 -0.85
CA THR A 35 2.57 25.00 -0.16
C THR A 35 1.48 24.31 -0.97
N LYS A 36 0.83 24.98 -1.95
CA LYS A 36 0.18 24.27 -3.07
C LYS A 36 1.18 23.48 -3.92
N PHE A 37 2.46 23.86 -3.92
CA PHE A 37 3.54 23.05 -4.50
C PHE A 37 4.09 21.96 -3.57
N LEU A 38 3.78 22.03 -2.27
CA LEU A 38 3.91 20.88 -1.35
C LEU A 38 2.59 20.10 -1.22
N CYS A 39 1.52 20.54 -1.92
CA CYS A 39 0.26 19.84 -2.04
C CYS A 39 0.13 19.01 -3.34
N HIS A 40 1.24 18.64 -3.95
CA HIS A 40 1.36 17.30 -4.55
C HIS A 40 1.34 16.22 -3.44
N VAL A 41 0.42 16.38 -2.48
CA VAL A 41 0.15 15.39 -1.45
C VAL A 41 -0.31 14.18 -2.25
N ASN A 42 0.46 13.11 -2.19
CA ASN A 42 -0.03 11.79 -2.53
C ASN A 42 -1.24 11.56 -1.62
N MET A 43 -2.43 11.95 -2.06
CA MET A 43 -3.68 11.86 -1.33
C MET A 43 -4.22 10.48 -1.68
N PRO A 44 -3.99 9.46 -0.84
CA PRO A 44 -4.33 8.10 -1.19
C PRO A 44 -5.85 7.93 -1.03
N GLY A 45 -6.33 6.81 -0.50
CA GLY A 45 -7.76 6.53 -0.36
C GLY A 45 -8.63 7.66 0.21
N TYR A 46 -9.93 7.59 -0.02
CA TYR A 46 -10.89 8.56 0.51
C TYR A 46 -10.96 8.46 2.04
N ILE A 47 -10.84 9.62 2.70
CA ILE A 47 -11.10 9.73 4.14
C ILE A 47 -12.61 9.72 4.33
N LEU A 48 -13.08 8.78 5.14
CA LEU A 48 -14.48 8.66 5.49
C LEU A 48 -14.71 9.19 6.90
N ALA A 49 -15.93 9.67 7.15
CA ALA A 49 -16.35 9.95 8.50
C ALA A 49 -16.38 8.64 9.32
N PRO A 50 -16.11 8.67 10.64
CA PRO A 50 -16.10 7.46 11.46
C PRO A 50 -17.39 6.63 11.37
N ILE A 51 -18.54 7.31 11.26
CA ILE A 51 -19.87 6.67 11.14
C ILE A 51 -20.01 5.87 9.85
N ASP A 52 -19.45 6.38 8.74
CA ASP A 52 -19.51 5.72 7.44
C ASP A 52 -18.55 4.52 7.39
N ARG A 53 -17.41 4.62 8.08
CA ARG A 53 -16.42 3.54 8.16
C ARG A 53 -17.00 2.27 8.79
N LEU A 54 -17.91 2.40 9.75
CA LEU A 54 -18.56 1.26 10.42
C LEU A 54 -19.50 0.47 9.49
N LYS A 55 -19.91 1.05 8.36
CA LYS A 55 -20.86 0.45 7.42
C LYS A 55 -20.20 -0.15 6.19
N ILE A 56 -18.88 -0.10 6.12
CA ILE A 56 -18.10 -0.46 4.94
C ILE A 56 -17.32 -1.72 5.23
N ASP A 57 -17.40 -2.64 4.28
CA ASP A 57 -16.66 -3.88 4.30
C ASP A 57 -15.14 -3.62 4.23
N GLU A 58 -14.37 -4.37 5.01
CA GLU A 58 -12.92 -4.21 5.10
C GLU A 58 -12.23 -4.39 3.73
N ASN A 59 -12.79 -5.18 2.80
CA ASN A 59 -12.26 -5.37 1.45
C ASN A 59 -12.41 -4.13 0.56
N SER A 60 -13.18 -3.13 1.00
CA SER A 60 -13.30 -1.83 0.33
C SER A 60 -12.21 -0.84 0.77
N LEU A 61 -11.38 -1.22 1.75
CA LEU A 61 -10.29 -0.41 2.26
C LEU A 61 -8.98 -0.83 1.62
N CYS A 62 -8.13 0.16 1.33
CA CYS A 62 -6.79 -0.07 0.85
C CYS A 62 -5.89 -0.58 2.00
N PRO A 63 -5.27 -1.77 1.90
CA PRO A 63 -4.41 -2.29 2.98
C PRO A 63 -3.18 -1.41 3.27
N LYS A 64 -2.73 -0.60 2.29
CA LYS A 64 -1.54 0.26 2.45
C LYS A 64 -1.83 1.56 3.22
N CYS A 65 -3.03 2.11 3.09
CA CYS A 65 -3.37 3.42 3.67
C CYS A 65 -4.63 3.41 4.53
N GLU A 66 -5.28 2.26 4.70
CA GLU A 66 -6.45 1.99 5.56
C GLU A 66 -7.68 2.88 5.31
N ARG A 67 -7.74 3.46 4.11
CA ARG A 67 -8.79 4.37 3.64
C ARG A 67 -9.55 3.71 2.50
N LEU A 68 -10.76 4.20 2.23
CA LEU A 68 -11.59 3.70 1.13
C LEU A 68 -10.83 3.83 -0.20
N LEU A 69 -10.86 2.78 -1.01
CA LEU A 69 -10.08 2.70 -2.25
C LEU A 69 -10.34 3.90 -3.17
N ARG A 70 -9.26 4.56 -3.61
CA ARG A 70 -9.26 5.58 -4.67
C ARG A 70 -8.58 5.02 -5.89
N GLU A 71 -9.28 5.05 -7.03
CA GLU A 71 -8.79 4.44 -8.28
C GLU A 71 -8.32 3.01 -8.00
N ALA A 72 -9.26 2.18 -7.57
CA ALA A 72 -8.97 0.85 -7.06
C ALA A 72 -8.23 0.01 -8.11
N VAL A 73 -7.04 -0.44 -7.75
CA VAL A 73 -6.20 -1.33 -8.53
C VAL A 73 -6.20 -2.70 -7.84
N GLN A 74 -6.45 -3.77 -8.58
CA GLN A 74 -6.43 -5.14 -8.06
C GLN A 74 -5.15 -5.86 -8.49
N THR A 75 -4.48 -6.53 -7.56
CA THR A 75 -3.32 -7.37 -7.87
C THR A 75 -3.78 -8.69 -8.47
N ILE A 76 -3.18 -9.10 -9.59
CA ILE A 76 -3.64 -10.26 -10.36
C ILE A 76 -3.42 -11.58 -9.59
N ALA A 77 -2.30 -11.72 -8.89
CA ALA A 77 -1.93 -13.00 -8.28
C ALA A 77 -2.67 -13.32 -6.97
N CYS A 78 -3.07 -12.31 -6.20
CA CYS A 78 -3.68 -12.49 -4.89
C CYS A 78 -4.99 -11.69 -4.70
N GLY A 79 -5.44 -10.94 -5.69
CA GLY A 79 -6.76 -10.31 -5.71
C GLY A 79 -6.94 -9.11 -4.76
N HIS A 80 -5.90 -8.65 -4.09
CA HIS A 80 -5.98 -7.53 -3.14
C HIS A 80 -6.16 -6.20 -3.87
N ARG A 81 -6.96 -5.32 -3.30
CA ARG A 81 -7.26 -4.01 -3.88
C ARG A 81 -6.51 -2.91 -3.16
N TYR A 82 -5.90 -2.02 -3.91
CA TYR A 82 -5.12 -0.89 -3.41
C TYR A 82 -5.56 0.40 -4.10
N CYS A 83 -5.22 1.54 -3.52
CA CYS A 83 -5.30 2.80 -4.26
C CYS A 83 -4.19 2.82 -5.31
N LYS A 84 -4.46 3.34 -6.52
CA LYS A 84 -3.45 3.48 -7.58
C LYS A 84 -2.14 4.09 -7.08
N SER A 85 -2.23 5.20 -6.34
CA SER A 85 -1.06 5.88 -5.80
C SER A 85 -0.32 5.10 -4.70
N CYS A 86 -1.02 4.21 -3.99
CA CYS A 86 -0.40 3.30 -3.02
C CYS A 86 0.38 2.19 -3.72
N VAL A 87 -0.17 1.64 -4.81
CA VAL A 87 0.53 0.66 -5.66
C VAL A 87 1.78 1.29 -6.26
N ASP A 88 1.67 2.49 -6.83
CA ASP A 88 2.82 3.18 -7.44
C ASP A 88 3.99 3.37 -6.46
N ILE A 89 3.70 3.62 -5.17
CA ILE A 89 4.75 3.68 -4.13
C ILE A 89 5.38 2.30 -3.91
N ILE A 90 4.57 1.26 -3.74
CA ILE A 90 5.04 -0.11 -3.51
C ILE A 90 5.96 -0.55 -4.66
N LEU A 91 5.55 -0.28 -5.91
CA LEU A 91 6.34 -0.60 -7.11
C LEU A 91 7.67 0.18 -7.17
N ARG A 92 7.69 1.46 -6.79
CA ARG A 92 8.91 2.28 -6.78
C ARG A 92 9.92 1.82 -5.72
N SER A 93 9.45 1.34 -4.57
CA SER A 93 10.33 0.81 -3.52
C SER A 93 11.06 -0.47 -3.92
N SER A 94 10.47 -1.27 -4.82
CA SER A 94 11.04 -2.54 -5.29
C SER A 94 12.00 -2.40 -6.49
N ALA A 95 12.03 -1.24 -7.16
CA ALA A 95 12.84 -1.00 -8.37
C ALA A 95 14.34 -0.70 -8.10
N ASN A 96 14.84 -0.98 -6.90
CA ASN A 96 16.22 -0.63 -6.48
C ASN A 96 17.16 -1.84 -6.35
N VAL A 97 16.82 -3.00 -6.90
CA VAL A 97 17.67 -4.20 -6.74
C VAL A 97 18.59 -4.49 -7.92
N ASP A 98 18.18 -4.32 -9.18
CA ASP A 98 19.10 -4.55 -10.31
C ASP A 98 18.72 -3.66 -11.47
N GLY A 99 19.65 -2.81 -11.92
CA GLY A 99 19.46 -1.76 -12.92
C GLY A 99 19.15 -2.28 -14.33
N ASN A 100 18.00 -2.93 -14.51
CA ASN A 100 17.50 -3.32 -15.81
C ASN A 100 16.26 -2.53 -16.23
N ARG A 101 16.29 -2.21 -17.51
CA ARG A 101 15.50 -1.24 -18.24
C ARG A 101 14.01 -1.62 -18.25
N LEU A 102 13.19 -0.61 -17.93
CA LEU A 102 11.76 -0.52 -18.17
C LEU A 102 11.39 -1.06 -19.57
N LEU A 103 10.87 -2.29 -19.66
CA LEU A 103 10.35 -2.85 -20.91
C LEU A 103 8.84 -2.99 -20.78
N THR A 104 8.14 -2.06 -21.46
CA THR A 104 6.88 -2.27 -22.19
C THR A 104 5.98 -3.41 -21.68
N VAL A 105 5.43 -3.27 -20.48
CA VAL A 105 4.29 -4.09 -20.04
C VAL A 105 3.06 -3.20 -20.14
N ARG A 106 1.97 -3.72 -20.73
CA ARG A 106 0.68 -3.03 -20.75
C ARG A 106 0.29 -2.67 -19.31
N GLU A 107 -0.33 -1.51 -19.09
CA GLU A 107 -0.58 -0.93 -17.76
C GLU A 107 -1.26 -1.89 -16.75
N GLU A 108 -1.91 -2.95 -17.25
CA GLU A 108 -2.68 -3.92 -16.48
C GLU A 108 -1.84 -5.07 -15.89
N GLU A 109 -0.65 -5.40 -16.43
CA GLU A 109 0.13 -6.58 -16.03
C GLU A 109 1.30 -6.30 -15.06
N TYR A 110 1.73 -5.04 -14.91
CA TYR A 110 2.92 -4.68 -14.10
C TYR A 110 2.66 -4.58 -12.58
N ILE A 111 1.39 -4.52 -12.18
CA ILE A 111 0.95 -4.25 -10.80
C ILE A 111 1.13 -5.46 -9.86
N GLY A 112 1.12 -6.68 -10.40
CA GLY A 112 1.21 -7.91 -9.60
C GLY A 112 2.61 -8.16 -9.04
N TRP A 113 3.63 -8.08 -9.88
CA TRP A 113 4.93 -8.69 -9.58
C TRP A 113 5.69 -8.08 -8.39
N ALA A 114 5.63 -6.75 -8.19
CA ALA A 114 6.33 -6.12 -7.07
C ALA A 114 5.54 -6.12 -5.75
N HIS A 115 4.24 -6.45 -5.79
CA HIS A 115 3.46 -6.71 -4.58
C HIS A 115 3.65 -8.17 -4.12
N ASP A 116 3.76 -9.10 -5.06
CA ASP A 116 3.86 -10.53 -4.78
C ASP A 116 5.07 -10.88 -3.92
N THR A 117 6.13 -10.09 -3.94
CA THR A 117 7.31 -10.29 -3.08
C THR A 117 7.05 -9.96 -1.61
N VAL A 118 6.07 -9.12 -1.30
CA VAL A 118 5.76 -8.64 0.07
C VAL A 118 4.39 -9.06 0.59
N CYS A 119 3.58 -9.73 -0.23
CA CYS A 119 2.21 -10.11 0.14
C CYS A 119 2.13 -11.35 1.05
N GLU A 120 1.68 -11.20 2.28
CA GLU A 120 1.48 -12.32 3.22
C GLU A 120 0.41 -13.32 2.77
N PHE A 121 -0.56 -12.86 1.98
CA PHE A 121 -1.70 -13.67 1.52
C PHE A 121 -1.52 -14.27 0.14
N LEU A 122 -0.37 -14.07 -0.50
CA LEU A 122 -0.09 -14.66 -1.82
C LEU A 122 -0.14 -16.19 -1.71
N SER A 123 -0.99 -16.81 -2.53
CA SER A 123 -1.04 -18.26 -2.67
C SER A 123 0.15 -18.75 -3.49
N LEU A 124 0.97 -19.58 -2.86
CA LEU A 124 2.17 -20.17 -3.44
C LEU A 124 2.05 -21.69 -3.40
N PRO A 125 2.60 -22.42 -4.38
CA PRO A 125 2.72 -23.87 -4.26
C PRO A 125 3.62 -24.22 -3.08
N CYS A 126 3.27 -25.30 -2.38
CA CYS A 126 4.16 -25.91 -1.39
C CYS A 126 5.54 -26.19 -2.00
N VAL A 127 6.59 -26.04 -1.19
CA VAL A 127 7.97 -26.29 -1.61
C VAL A 127 8.23 -27.76 -1.98
N HIS A 128 7.37 -28.67 -1.51
CA HIS A 128 7.41 -30.08 -1.87
C HIS A 128 6.49 -30.30 -3.08
N SER A 129 7.10 -30.59 -4.24
CA SER A 129 6.39 -30.79 -5.51
C SER A 129 5.30 -31.85 -5.42
N ASP A 130 5.54 -32.91 -4.66
CA ASP A 130 4.62 -34.04 -4.51
C ASP A 130 3.42 -33.69 -3.60
N CYS A 131 3.51 -32.60 -2.81
CA CYS A 131 2.40 -32.11 -2.00
C CYS A 131 1.31 -31.48 -2.87
N GLY A 132 1.70 -30.63 -3.83
CA GLY A 132 0.80 -29.97 -4.77
C GLY A 132 -0.18 -28.95 -4.16
N GLN A 133 -0.19 -28.75 -2.83
CA GLN A 133 -1.09 -27.78 -2.19
C GLN A 133 -0.66 -26.34 -2.47
N LEU A 134 -1.65 -25.47 -2.72
CA LEU A 134 -1.47 -24.02 -2.74
C LEU A 134 -1.75 -23.47 -1.34
N VAL A 135 -0.77 -22.82 -0.75
CA VAL A 135 -0.82 -22.27 0.61
C VAL A 135 -0.41 -20.80 0.61
N THR A 136 -0.93 -20.01 1.55
CA THR A 136 -0.55 -18.59 1.64
C THR A 136 0.87 -18.45 2.18
N ARG A 137 1.56 -17.35 1.84
CA ARG A 137 2.91 -17.06 2.36
C ARG A 137 2.95 -17.10 3.90
N VAL A 138 1.94 -16.54 4.58
CA VAL A 138 1.87 -16.57 6.05
C VAL A 138 1.61 -17.96 6.62
N SER A 139 0.79 -18.78 5.95
CA SER A 139 0.45 -20.13 6.41
C SER A 139 1.47 -21.19 6.01
N LEU A 140 2.43 -20.87 5.13
CA LEU A 140 3.39 -21.84 4.60
C LEU A 140 4.25 -22.48 5.71
N ALA A 141 4.67 -21.71 6.71
CA ALA A 141 5.46 -22.25 7.82
C ALA A 141 4.65 -23.28 8.62
N GLN A 142 3.43 -22.92 9.04
CA GLN A 142 2.53 -23.85 9.72
C GLN A 142 2.25 -25.09 8.88
N HIS A 143 1.96 -24.91 7.59
CA HIS A 143 1.73 -26.02 6.68
C HIS A 143 2.90 -27.01 6.68
N LEU A 144 4.14 -26.52 6.57
CA LEU A 144 5.33 -27.37 6.56
C LEU A 144 5.61 -28.05 7.91
N GLU A 145 5.11 -27.51 9.02
CA GLU A 145 5.34 -28.08 10.36
C GLU A 145 4.27 -29.06 10.79
N THR A 146 3.00 -28.87 10.42
CA THR A 146 1.89 -29.62 11.02
C THR A 146 0.97 -30.30 10.02
N GLU A 147 0.86 -29.80 8.80
CA GLU A 147 -0.17 -30.24 7.84
C GLU A 147 0.43 -31.03 6.66
N CYS A 148 1.62 -30.66 6.20
CA CYS A 148 2.21 -31.24 5.00
C CYS A 148 2.53 -32.72 5.21
N GLN A 149 2.10 -33.57 4.29
CA GLN A 149 2.43 -35.00 4.33
C GLN A 149 3.92 -35.28 4.06
N TYR A 150 4.63 -34.32 3.46
CA TYR A 150 6.06 -34.42 3.20
C TYR A 150 6.92 -33.68 4.23
N ARG A 151 6.32 -33.22 5.34
CA ARG A 151 7.07 -32.61 6.43
C ARG A 151 8.07 -33.58 7.04
N MET A 152 9.11 -33.00 7.63
CA MET A 152 10.14 -33.75 8.35
C MET A 152 9.73 -33.91 9.81
N GLU A 153 9.61 -35.15 10.25
CA GLU A 153 9.36 -35.53 11.64
C GLU A 153 10.62 -36.10 12.27
N LYS A 154 10.84 -35.83 13.56
CA LYS A 154 11.95 -36.43 14.29
C LYS A 154 11.51 -37.75 14.91
N CYS A 155 12.31 -38.79 14.68
CA CYS A 155 12.11 -40.06 15.38
C CYS A 155 12.47 -39.90 16.86
N GLU A 156 11.56 -40.24 17.76
CA GLU A 156 11.76 -40.15 19.22
C GLU A 156 12.82 -41.13 19.75
N TYR A 157 13.20 -42.13 18.96
CA TYR A 157 14.12 -43.20 19.39
C TYR A 157 15.55 -43.03 18.88
N CYS A 158 15.72 -42.48 17.68
CA CYS A 158 17.03 -42.35 17.03
C CYS A 158 17.35 -40.93 16.55
N GLU A 159 16.47 -39.96 16.84
CA GLU A 159 16.59 -38.53 16.50
C GLU A 159 16.74 -38.22 14.99
N SER A 160 16.69 -39.23 14.14
CA SER A 160 16.78 -39.09 12.70
C SER A 160 15.52 -38.40 12.16
N SER A 161 15.69 -37.49 11.21
CA SER A 161 14.58 -36.82 10.55
C SER A 161 14.03 -37.70 9.42
N ILE A 162 12.72 -37.93 9.45
CA ILE A 162 12.01 -38.85 8.55
C ILE A 162 10.86 -38.08 7.91
N VAL A 163 10.63 -38.31 6.61
CA VAL A 163 9.46 -37.74 5.92
C VAL A 163 8.19 -38.41 6.46
N PHE A 164 7.20 -37.62 6.86
CA PHE A 164 5.96 -38.15 7.47
C PHE A 164 5.26 -39.20 6.58
N ALA A 165 5.12 -38.95 5.28
CA ALA A 165 4.53 -39.91 4.33
C ALA A 165 5.29 -41.24 4.23
N ALA A 166 6.56 -41.29 4.62
CA ALA A 166 7.37 -42.51 4.62
C ALA A 166 7.32 -43.29 5.97
N MET A 167 6.65 -42.75 7.00
CA MET A 167 6.48 -43.42 8.28
C MET A 167 5.53 -44.62 8.12
N GLN A 168 6.07 -45.83 8.17
CA GLN A 168 5.29 -47.07 8.14
C GLN A 168 4.95 -47.51 9.56
N VAL A 169 3.65 -47.68 9.87
CA VAL A 169 3.22 -48.37 11.10
C VAL A 169 3.36 -49.86 10.84
N LYS A 170 4.32 -50.52 11.49
CA LYS A 170 4.31 -51.98 11.56
C LYS A 170 3.14 -52.39 12.45
N SER A 171 1.98 -52.63 11.84
CA SER A 171 0.83 -53.23 12.52
C SER A 171 1.22 -54.65 12.95
N THR A 172 1.60 -54.81 14.22
CA THR A 172 1.83 -56.11 14.83
C THR A 172 0.49 -56.85 14.88
N THR A 173 0.32 -57.82 13.98
CA THR A 173 -0.70 -58.88 14.08
C THR A 173 -0.12 -60.04 14.87
#